data_AF-A0A5C1MIZ0-F1
#
_entry.id   AF-A0A5C1MIZ0-F1
#
_cell.length_a   1.000
_cell.length_b   1.000
_cell.length_c   1.000
_cell.angle_alpha   90.00
_cell.angle_beta   90.00
_cell.angle_gamma   90.00
#
_symmetry.space_group_name_H-M   'P 1'
#
loop_
_entity.id
_entity.type
_entity.pdbx_description
1 polymer ?
#
loop_
_entity_poly.entity_id
_entity_poly.type
_entity_poly.pdbx_seq_one_letter_code
_entity_poly.pdbx_strand_id
1 'polypeptide(L)' 'MFGFGVPELLIIGAILMLIFGVGKLPELGSSFGKAISNFRKAADGRDQIEINPKAES' A
#
# COMPACT_ATOMS: atom_id res chain seq x y z
N MET A 1 -22.23 23.46 -10.83
CA MET A 1 -22.60 22.60 -9.68
C MET A 1 -21.31 22.01 -9.16
N PHE A 2 -20.82 22.49 -8.01
CA PHE A 2 -19.59 22.02 -7.39
C PHE A 2 -19.83 20.59 -6.89
N GLY A 3 -19.41 19.61 -7.70
CA GLY A 3 -19.38 18.20 -7.30
C GLY A 3 -18.27 17.97 -6.28
N PHE A 4 -18.39 16.87 -5.53
CA PHE A 4 -17.39 16.36 -4.58
C PHE A 4 -15.97 16.54 -5.14
N GLY A 5 -15.28 17.57 -4.68
CA GLY A 5 -13.96 17.92 -5.14
C GLY A 5 -12.89 17.36 -4.23
N VAL A 6 -11.65 17.62 -4.63
CA VAL A 6 -10.47 17.42 -3.78
C VAL A 6 -10.63 18.10 -2.40
N PRO A 7 -11.21 19.31 -2.26
CA PRO A 7 -11.39 19.96 -0.95
C PRO A 7 -12.29 19.16 0.01
N GLU A 8 -13.44 18.66 -0.45
CA GLU A 8 -14.37 17.89 0.38
C GLU A 8 -13.74 16.56 0.84
N LEU A 9 -12.99 15.88 -0.05
CA LEU A 9 -12.25 14.67 0.32
C LEU A 9 -11.17 14.93 1.36
N LEU A 10 -10.49 16.08 1.30
CA LEU A 10 -9.50 16.47 2.31
C LEU A 10 -10.14 16.72 3.68
N ILE A 11 -11.32 17.33 3.72
CA ILE A 11 -12.05 17.55 4.98
C ILE A 11 -12.44 16.21 5.61
N ILE A 12 -12.99 15.28 4.81
CA ILE A 12 -13.33 13.94 5.29
C ILE A 12 -12.07 13.19 5.74
N GLY A 13 -10.98 13.28 4.97
CA GLY A 13 -9.69 12.71 5.31
C GLY A 13 -9.14 13.25 6.63
N ALA A 14 -9.28 14.55 6.88
CA ALA A 14 -8.88 15.18 8.14
C ALA A 14 -9.68 14.66 9.33
N ILE A 15 -11.00 14.46 9.18
CA ILE A 15 -11.84 13.87 10.23
C ILE A 15 -11.42 12.42 10.51
N LEU A 16 -11.20 11.61 9.47
CA LEU A 16 -10.71 10.24 9.64
C LEU A 16 -9.34 10.21 10.32
N MET A 17 -8.48 11.17 10.00
CA MET A 17 -7.16 11.34 10.61
C MET A 17 -7.26 11.77 12.08
N LEU A 18 -8.29 12.51 12.49
CA LEU A 18 -8.53 12.82 13.91
C LEU A 18 -8.99 11.59 14.70
N ILE A 19 -9.78 10.70 14.08
CA ILE A 19 -10.28 9.47 14.71
C ILE A 19 -9.17 8.41 14.78
N PHE A 20 -8.47 8.17 13.67
CA PHE A 20 -7.46 7.11 13.57
C PHE A 20 -6.06 7.60 13.95
N GLY A 21 -5.78 8.90 13.91
CA GLY A 21 -4.47 9.49 14.10
C GLY A 21 -3.63 9.56 12.82
N VAL A 22 -2.73 10.55 12.77
CA VAL A 22 -1.83 10.82 11.62
C VAL A 22 -0.90 9.65 11.28
N GLY A 23 -0.54 8.82 12.26
CA GLY A 23 0.38 7.70 12.08
C GLY A 23 -0.23 6.43 11.49
N LYS A 24 -1.56 6.26 11.58
CA LYS A 24 -2.24 5.04 11.11
C LYS A 24 -2.41 4.98 9.60
N LEU A 25 -2.54 6.13 8.94
CA LEU A 25 -2.64 6.19 7.49
C LEU A 25 -1.36 5.72 6.76
N PRO A 26 -0.14 6.16 7.14
CA PRO A 26 1.11 5.63 6.58
C PRO A 26 1.35 4.15 6.88
N GLU A 27 0.96 3.69 8.07
CA GLU A 27 1.08 2.28 8.48
C GLU A 27 0.23 1.37 7.59
N LEU A 28 -1.04 1.74 7.37
CA LEU A 28 -1.94 1.07 6.43
C LEU A 28 -1.42 1.18 4.99
N GLY A 29 -1.02 2.37 4.54
CA GLY A 29 -0.48 2.56 3.19
C GLY A 29 0.75 1.69 2.91
N SER A 30 1.62 1.50 3.91
CA SER A 30 2.81 0.67 3.80
C SER A 30 2.48 -0.83 3.69
N SER A 31 1.50 -1.32 4.44
CA SER A 31 1.06 -2.73 4.38
C SER A 31 0.33 -3.03 3.06
N PHE A 32 -0.60 -2.15 2.65
CA PHE A 32 -1.26 -2.24 1.35
C PHE A 32 -0.27 -2.10 0.20
N GLY A 33 0.69 -1.18 0.28
CA GLY A 33 1.71 -0.98 -0.76
C GLY A 33 2.60 -2.22 -0.94
N LYS A 34 3.00 -2.87 0.15
CA LYS A 34 3.72 -4.16 0.08
C LYS A 34 2.86 -5.25 -0.54
N ALA A 35 1.59 -5.35 -0.16
CA ALA A 35 0.66 -6.32 -0.73
C ALA A 35 0.47 -6.11 -2.24
N ILE A 36 0.25 -4.87 -2.69
CA ILE A 36 0.13 -4.51 -4.10
C ILE A 36 1.44 -4.76 -4.85
N SER A 37 2.59 -4.41 -4.26
CA SER A 37 3.91 -4.69 -4.84
C SER A 37 4.12 -6.18 -5.07
N ASN A 38 3.82 -7.01 -4.06
CA ASN A 38 3.95 -8.47 -4.17
C ASN A 38 2.95 -9.05 -5.17
N PHE A 39 1.70 -8.57 -5.17
CA PHE A 39 0.69 -8.96 -6.15
C PHE A 39 1.14 -8.63 -7.58
N ARG A 40 1.71 -7.43 -7.79
CA ARG A 40 2.26 -7.03 -9.09
C ARG A 40 3.46 -7.88 -9.49
N LYS A 41 4.37 -8.21 -8.57
CA LYS A 41 5.51 -9.10 -8.85
C LYS A 41 5.07 -10.50 -9.27
N ALA A 42 4.08 -11.06 -8.58
CA ALA A 42 3.49 -12.35 -8.92
C ALA A 42 2.75 -12.30 -10.27
N ALA A 43 1.98 -11.24 -10.51
CA ALA A 43 1.27 -11.03 -11.78
C ALA A 43 2.23 -10.84 -12.98
N ASP A 44 3.35 -10.16 -12.77
CA ASP A 44 4.40 -9.97 -13.78
C ASP A 44 5.31 -11.20 -13.94
N GLY A 45 5.04 -12.32 -13.24
CA GLY A 45 5.86 -13.53 -13.28
C GLY A 45 7.29 -13.36 -12.75
N ARG A 46 7.53 -12.31 -11.94
CA ARG A 46 8.84 -11.96 -11.39
C ARG A 46 9.15 -12.60 -10.04
N ASP A 47 8.29 -13.49 -9.54
CA ASP A 47 8.64 -14.41 -8.48
C ASP A 47 9.46 -15.58 -9.06
N GLN A 48 10.69 -15.27 -9.47
CA GLN A 48 11.70 -16.31 -9.59
C GLN A 48 12.07 -16.69 -8.16
N ILE A 49 11.62 -17.87 -7.73
CA ILE A 49 12.23 -18.54 -6.58
C ILE A 49 13.70 -18.71 -6.97
N GLU A 50 14.55 -17.86 -6.42
CA GLU A 50 16.00 -17.99 -6.52
C GLU A 50 16.39 -19.18 -5.64
N ILE A 51 16.15 -20.39 -6.14
CA ILE A 51 16.73 -21.60 -5.57
C ILE A 51 18.23 -21.43 -5.83
N ASN A 52 19.00 -21.08 -4.81
CA ASN A 52 20.45 -21.08 -4.87
C ASN A 52 20.94 -22.50 -4.57
N PRO A 53 21.30 -23.33 -5.58
CA PRO A 53 21.76 -24.70 -5.36
C PRO A 53 23.19 -24.79 -4.79
N LYS A 54 23.81 -23.70 -4.32
CA LYS A 54 25.19 -23.71 -3.78
C LYS A 54 25.20 -23.62 -2.26
N ALA A 55 24.70 -24.65 -1.59
CA ALA A 55 24.99 -24.88 -0.16
C ALA A 55 25.19 -26.37 0.17
N GLU A 56 25.40 -27.22 -0.84
CA GLU A 56 25.78 -28.62 -0.67
C GLU A 56 26.90 -28.96 -1.67
N SER A 57 28.15 -28.75 -1.27
CA SER A 57 29.36 -29.34 -1.85
C SER A 57 30.47 -29.33 -0.81
#